data_AF-A0A3S5CFD1-F1
#
_entry.id   AF-A0A3S5CFD1-F1
#
_cell.length_a   1.000
_cell.length_b   1.000
_cell.length_c   1.000
_cell.angle_alpha   90.00
_cell.angle_beta   90.00
_cell.angle_gamma   90.00
#
_symmetry.space_group_name_H-M   'P 1'
#
loop_
_entity.id
_entity.type
_entity.pdbx_description
1 polymer ?
#
loop_
_entity_poly.entity_id
_entity_poly.type
_entity_poly.pdbx_seq_one_letter_code
_entity_poly.pdbx_strand_id
1 'polypeptide(L)'
;MVFTGNTDVAAALARWAAEKDARTFYDVLRRCSRGELLYDVTGSHLTVEDGAIAAGSTLGLRTHAMDDGSQYLLVFTSDAEIARTHPEATRASSLVQPALEAVRFGASESFAGVILDAGAGAASCIVTADEIRRGLPTEPGVAVELKDALAGPSLPGRRSQTLDVLARTAVVYIPVQHLAPGGSPARPGEPSSPSVPTASGPGGRTLSAAFTSPAEVWAWLPGAEAYPTSVRQVVRSTLDQDGHAGLIVNPGGPPLIVTRPELEMLAGSLG
;
A
#
# COMPACT_ATOMS: atom_id res chain seq x y z
N MET A 1 -13.37 14.49 13.76
CA MET A 1 -12.40 15.11 12.83
C MET A 1 -13.14 15.41 11.53
N VAL A 2 -12.77 16.45 10.78
CA VAL A 2 -13.28 16.64 9.40
C VAL A 2 -12.25 16.03 8.46
N PHE A 3 -12.68 15.20 7.51
CA PHE A 3 -11.80 14.68 6.47
C PHE A 3 -11.41 15.82 5.51
N THR A 4 -10.12 15.96 5.23
CA THR A 4 -9.57 17.05 4.38
C THR A 4 -8.92 16.53 3.10
N GLY A 5 -9.15 15.27 2.74
CA GLY A 5 -8.55 14.62 1.58
C GLY A 5 -7.31 13.77 1.87
N ASN A 6 -7.11 12.71 1.10
CA ASN A 6 -5.94 11.84 1.16
C ASN A 6 -4.78 12.41 0.33
N THR A 7 -4.06 13.35 0.94
CA THR A 7 -2.93 14.04 0.30
C THR A 7 -1.78 13.10 -0.08
N ASP A 8 -1.64 11.93 0.57
CA ASP A 8 -0.56 10.98 0.26
C ASP A 8 -0.82 10.21 -1.03
N VAL A 9 -2.06 9.70 -1.21
CA VAL A 9 -2.50 9.06 -2.46
C VAL A 9 -2.56 10.10 -3.58
N ALA A 10 -3.14 11.28 -3.35
CA ALA A 10 -3.18 12.36 -4.36
C ALA A 10 -1.78 12.76 -4.83
N ALA A 11 -0.78 12.83 -3.93
CA ALA A 11 0.60 13.11 -4.30
C ALA A 11 1.25 12.00 -5.14
N ALA A 12 0.79 10.74 -5.07
CA ALA A 12 1.24 9.67 -5.96
C ALA A 12 0.50 9.65 -7.29
N LEU A 13 -0.81 9.93 -7.30
CA LEU A 13 -1.58 10.13 -8.53
C LEU A 13 -0.98 11.28 -9.37
N ALA A 14 -0.46 12.33 -8.71
CA ALA A 14 0.30 13.40 -9.38
C ALA A 14 1.66 12.96 -9.95
N ARG A 15 2.35 11.98 -9.35
CA ARG A 15 3.58 11.38 -9.93
C ARG A 15 3.24 10.49 -11.12
N TRP A 16 2.24 9.62 -10.95
CA TRP A 16 1.65 8.80 -12.00
C TRP A 16 1.13 9.62 -13.19
N ALA A 17 0.66 10.85 -12.97
CA ALA A 17 0.29 11.76 -14.06
C ALA A 17 1.48 12.20 -14.93
N ALA A 18 2.67 12.31 -14.33
CA ALA A 18 3.89 12.83 -14.97
C ALA A 18 4.76 11.72 -15.58
N GLU A 19 4.82 10.56 -14.95
CA GLU A 19 5.54 9.37 -15.40
C GLU A 19 4.63 8.14 -15.19
N LYS A 20 4.37 7.38 -16.25
CA LYS A 20 3.47 6.22 -16.23
C LYS A 20 4.24 4.93 -16.39
N ASP A 21 4.72 4.42 -15.26
CA ASP A 21 5.55 3.22 -15.18
C ASP A 21 5.12 2.32 -13.99
N ALA A 22 5.78 1.18 -13.84
CA ALA A 22 5.50 0.27 -12.73
C ALA A 22 5.84 0.89 -11.35
N ARG A 23 6.91 1.70 -11.24
CA ARG A 23 7.32 2.34 -9.98
C ARG A 23 6.25 3.28 -9.45
N THR A 24 5.76 4.17 -10.31
CA THR A 24 4.72 5.17 -9.99
C THR A 24 3.37 4.51 -9.75
N PHE A 25 2.97 3.53 -10.56
CA PHE A 25 1.75 2.74 -10.34
C PHE A 25 1.73 2.07 -8.96
N TYR A 26 2.80 1.36 -8.59
CA TYR A 26 2.86 0.70 -7.29
C TYR A 26 3.11 1.69 -6.13
N ASP A 27 3.65 2.90 -6.36
CA ASP A 27 3.66 3.99 -5.38
C ASP A 27 2.24 4.54 -5.11
N VAL A 28 1.33 4.55 -6.09
CA VAL A 28 -0.10 4.80 -5.84
C VAL A 28 -0.67 3.67 -4.98
N LEU A 29 -0.58 2.42 -5.45
CA LEU A 29 -1.23 1.28 -4.80
C LEU A 29 -0.76 1.07 -3.35
N ARG A 30 0.55 1.18 -3.07
CA ARG A 30 1.06 1.02 -1.70
C ARG A 30 0.50 2.08 -0.74
N ARG A 31 0.19 3.29 -1.22
CA ARG A 31 -0.32 4.39 -0.37
C ARG A 31 -1.80 4.25 -0.07
N CYS A 32 -2.56 3.60 -0.94
CA CYS A 32 -3.93 3.19 -0.65
C CYS A 32 -4.03 2.23 0.56
N SER A 33 -2.92 1.70 1.09
CA SER A 33 -2.95 0.88 2.31
C SER A 33 -3.06 1.66 3.63
N ARG A 34 -3.16 3.01 3.60
CA ARG A 34 -3.25 3.86 4.81
C ARG A 34 -4.14 5.09 4.62
N GLY A 35 -4.62 5.65 5.73
CA GLY A 35 -5.51 6.81 5.74
C GLY A 35 -6.93 6.47 5.27
N GLU A 36 -7.64 7.47 4.77
CA GLU A 36 -9.06 7.37 4.36
C GLU A 36 -9.21 7.68 2.87
N LEU A 37 -10.26 7.17 2.21
CA LEU A 37 -10.69 7.51 0.86
C LEU A 37 -12.22 7.68 0.86
N LEU A 38 -12.78 8.24 -0.21
CA LEU A 38 -14.21 8.46 -0.35
C LEU A 38 -14.82 7.57 -1.43
N TYR A 39 -16.05 7.10 -1.18
CA TYR A 39 -16.98 6.74 -2.25
C TYR A 39 -17.89 7.92 -2.58
N ASP A 40 -18.20 8.11 -3.87
CA ASP A 40 -19.33 8.93 -4.29
C ASP A 40 -20.63 8.14 -4.03
N VAL A 41 -21.48 8.69 -3.15
CA VAL A 41 -22.78 8.13 -2.75
C VAL A 41 -23.94 9.06 -3.14
N THR A 42 -23.70 10.01 -4.05
CA THR A 42 -24.69 10.96 -4.55
C THR A 42 -25.89 10.24 -5.17
N GLY A 43 -27.10 10.57 -4.70
CA GLY A 43 -28.34 9.86 -5.09
C GLY A 43 -28.72 8.67 -4.20
N SER A 44 -27.94 8.36 -3.16
CA SER A 44 -28.36 7.41 -2.11
C SER A 44 -29.51 7.97 -1.27
N HIS A 45 -30.42 7.08 -0.85
CA HIS A 45 -31.54 7.40 0.02
C HIS A 45 -31.44 6.59 1.32
N LEU A 46 -30.78 7.15 2.33
CA LEU A 46 -30.64 6.54 3.65
C LEU A 46 -31.66 7.14 4.62
N THR A 47 -32.60 6.32 5.09
CA THR A 47 -33.54 6.65 6.16
C THR A 47 -33.05 6.01 7.45
N VAL A 48 -33.16 6.71 8.58
CA VAL A 48 -32.76 6.21 9.91
C VAL A 48 -33.96 6.25 10.85
N GLU A 49 -34.34 5.09 11.38
CA GLU A 49 -35.46 4.89 12.30
C GLU A 49 -34.93 4.18 13.56
N ASP A 50 -35.24 4.72 14.74
CA ASP A 50 -34.77 4.25 16.06
C ASP A 50 -33.24 3.99 16.16
N GLY A 51 -32.45 4.69 15.36
CA GLY A 51 -30.99 4.56 15.29
C GLY A 51 -30.45 3.47 14.35
N ALA A 52 -31.34 2.71 13.69
CA ALA A 52 -31.00 1.75 12.65
C ALA A 52 -31.29 2.32 11.25
N ILE A 53 -30.61 1.79 10.22
CA ILE A 53 -30.95 2.11 8.82
C ILE A 53 -32.28 1.42 8.50
N ALA A 54 -33.29 2.20 8.11
CA ALA A 54 -34.64 1.71 7.89
C ALA A 54 -34.75 0.85 6.61
N ALA A 55 -35.66 -0.12 6.63
CA ALA A 55 -35.91 -0.99 5.49
C ALA A 55 -36.37 -0.19 4.26
N GLY A 56 -35.81 -0.50 3.09
CA GLY A 56 -36.04 0.25 1.85
C GLY A 56 -35.04 1.39 1.60
N SER A 57 -34.13 1.69 2.55
CA SER A 57 -32.98 2.56 2.29
C SER A 57 -32.09 2.00 1.17
N THR A 58 -31.55 2.88 0.33
CA THR A 58 -30.64 2.51 -0.76
C THR A 58 -29.30 3.23 -0.64
N LEU A 59 -28.20 2.47 -0.68
CA LEU A 59 -26.85 2.99 -0.82
C LEU A 59 -26.38 2.74 -2.26
N GLY A 60 -26.39 3.79 -3.07
CA GLY A 60 -25.76 3.77 -4.40
C GLY A 60 -24.28 4.08 -4.26
N LEU A 61 -23.42 3.20 -4.74
CA LEU A 61 -21.99 3.48 -4.93
C LEU A 61 -21.75 3.74 -6.41
N ARG A 62 -21.02 4.81 -6.74
CA ARG A 62 -20.78 5.14 -8.15
C ARG A 62 -19.77 4.20 -8.79
N THR A 63 -20.12 3.69 -9.98
CA THR A 63 -19.27 2.84 -10.81
C THR A 63 -18.96 3.50 -12.16
N HIS A 64 -18.04 2.88 -12.90
CA HIS A 64 -17.85 3.10 -14.32
C HIS A 64 -17.83 1.75 -15.04
N ALA A 65 -18.54 1.67 -16.17
CA ALA A 65 -18.55 0.53 -17.06
C ALA A 65 -17.51 0.73 -18.16
N MET A 66 -16.60 -0.24 -18.32
CA MET A 66 -15.65 -0.29 -19.43
C MET A 66 -16.32 -0.90 -20.69
N ASP A 67 -15.68 -0.78 -21.86
CA ASP A 67 -16.22 -1.24 -23.16
C ASP A 67 -16.48 -2.77 -23.23
N ASP A 68 -15.83 -3.56 -22.38
CA ASP A 68 -16.04 -5.00 -22.21
C ASP A 68 -17.21 -5.35 -21.27
N GLY A 69 -17.86 -4.34 -20.67
CA GLY A 69 -18.90 -4.47 -19.65
C GLY A 69 -18.40 -4.52 -18.21
N SER A 70 -17.08 -4.59 -17.98
CA SER A 70 -16.48 -4.68 -16.64
C SER A 70 -16.81 -3.45 -15.80
N GLN A 71 -17.34 -3.68 -14.60
CA GLN A 71 -17.66 -2.61 -13.64
C GLN A 71 -16.47 -2.30 -12.74
N TYR A 72 -16.05 -1.05 -12.70
CA TYR A 72 -15.05 -0.55 -11.75
C TYR A 72 -15.71 0.39 -10.74
N LEU A 73 -15.31 0.29 -9.48
CA LEU A 73 -15.77 1.17 -8.41
C LEU A 73 -15.03 2.52 -8.47
N LEU A 74 -15.74 3.64 -8.34
CA LEU A 74 -15.11 4.96 -8.29
C LEU A 74 -14.72 5.31 -6.85
N VAL A 75 -13.43 5.58 -6.64
CA VAL A 75 -12.86 5.88 -5.31
C VAL A 75 -12.05 7.17 -5.40
N PHE A 76 -12.25 8.07 -4.44
CA PHE A 76 -11.77 9.44 -4.54
C PHE A 76 -10.88 9.85 -3.35
N THR A 77 -9.88 10.68 -3.62
CA THR A 77 -9.01 11.24 -2.59
C THR A 77 -9.63 12.44 -1.88
N SER A 78 -10.61 13.14 -2.47
CA SER A 78 -11.33 14.24 -1.81
C SER A 78 -12.69 14.56 -2.46
N ASP A 79 -13.56 15.29 -1.76
CA ASP A 79 -14.85 15.74 -2.30
C ASP A 79 -14.69 16.64 -3.54
N ALA A 80 -13.55 17.34 -3.67
CA ALA A 80 -13.22 18.14 -4.83
C ALA A 80 -12.92 17.31 -6.09
N GLU A 81 -12.55 16.03 -5.93
CA GLU A 81 -12.41 15.07 -7.03
C GLU A 81 -13.76 14.45 -7.39
N ILE A 82 -14.59 14.12 -6.39
CA ILE A 82 -15.99 13.71 -6.62
C ILE A 82 -16.73 14.78 -7.44
N ALA A 83 -16.63 16.05 -7.03
CA ALA A 83 -17.31 17.17 -7.69
C ALA A 83 -16.98 17.29 -9.19
N ARG A 84 -15.76 16.93 -9.63
CA ARG A 84 -15.38 16.95 -11.05
C ARG A 84 -16.09 15.90 -11.90
N THR A 85 -16.70 14.89 -11.29
CA THR A 85 -17.49 13.86 -11.99
C THR A 85 -18.96 14.23 -12.16
N HIS A 86 -19.38 15.41 -11.68
CA HIS A 86 -20.76 15.88 -11.70
C HIS A 86 -20.90 17.23 -12.43
N PRO A 87 -22.09 17.60 -12.91
CA PRO A 87 -22.43 18.98 -13.24
C PRO A 87 -22.24 19.90 -12.02
N GLU A 88 -21.81 21.14 -12.25
CA GLU A 88 -21.48 22.13 -11.20
C GLU A 88 -22.61 22.40 -10.20
N ALA A 89 -23.88 22.26 -10.61
CA ALA A 89 -25.05 22.45 -9.76
C ALA A 89 -25.38 21.23 -8.85
N THR A 90 -24.70 20.10 -9.02
CA THR A 90 -24.97 18.89 -8.24
C THR A 90 -24.34 18.97 -6.85
N ARG A 91 -25.18 18.91 -5.82
CA ARG A 91 -24.72 18.69 -4.45
C ARG A 91 -24.31 17.23 -4.27
N ALA A 92 -23.02 16.95 -4.45
CA ALA A 92 -22.45 15.63 -4.21
C ALA A 92 -22.54 15.21 -2.73
N SER A 93 -22.59 13.90 -2.50
CA SER A 93 -22.52 13.27 -1.18
C SER A 93 -21.42 12.22 -1.17
N SER A 94 -20.61 12.20 -0.12
CA SER A 94 -19.49 11.26 0.04
C SER A 94 -19.66 10.35 1.26
N LEU A 95 -19.06 9.16 1.19
CA LEU A 95 -18.90 8.25 2.31
C LEU A 95 -17.41 8.00 2.56
N VAL A 96 -16.91 8.43 3.71
CA VAL A 96 -15.53 8.20 4.15
C VAL A 96 -15.34 6.73 4.52
N GLN A 97 -14.26 6.12 4.05
CA GLN A 97 -13.86 4.74 4.30
C GLN A 97 -12.35 4.65 4.56
N PRO A 98 -11.84 3.68 5.35
CA PRO A 98 -10.41 3.38 5.41
C PRO A 98 -9.88 3.01 4.02
N ALA A 99 -8.78 3.62 3.58
CA ALA A 99 -8.30 3.56 2.19
C ALA A 99 -8.07 2.12 1.69
N LEU A 100 -7.55 1.25 2.58
CA LEU A 100 -7.25 -0.14 2.26
C LEU A 100 -8.53 -0.93 1.95
N GLU A 101 -9.55 -0.79 2.79
CA GLU A 101 -10.83 -1.48 2.58
C GLU A 101 -11.62 -0.84 1.44
N ALA A 102 -11.51 0.47 1.24
CA ALA A 102 -12.10 1.17 0.10
C ALA A 102 -11.62 0.61 -1.24
N VAL A 103 -10.31 0.33 -1.35
CA VAL A 103 -9.73 -0.27 -2.57
C VAL A 103 -9.99 -1.78 -2.65
N ARG A 104 -9.87 -2.52 -1.54
CA ARG A 104 -10.18 -3.97 -1.52
C ARG A 104 -11.63 -4.29 -1.86
N PHE A 105 -12.58 -3.46 -1.48
CA PHE A 105 -13.98 -3.66 -1.84
C PHE A 105 -14.20 -3.59 -3.36
N GLY A 106 -13.45 -2.73 -4.07
CA GLY A 106 -13.33 -2.74 -5.54
C GLY A 106 -12.60 -3.97 -6.12
N ALA A 107 -12.13 -4.90 -5.28
CA ALA A 107 -11.63 -6.22 -5.65
C ALA A 107 -12.48 -7.37 -5.09
N SER A 108 -13.73 -7.08 -4.68
CA SER A 108 -14.77 -8.08 -4.42
C SER A 108 -15.29 -8.71 -5.73
N GLU A 109 -16.21 -9.66 -5.64
CA GLU A 109 -16.81 -10.32 -6.82
C GLU A 109 -17.67 -9.39 -7.69
N SER A 110 -18.07 -8.23 -7.16
CA SER A 110 -18.92 -7.26 -7.87
C SER A 110 -18.17 -6.30 -8.81
N PHE A 111 -16.83 -6.25 -8.75
CA PHE A 111 -16.04 -5.28 -9.48
C PHE A 111 -14.75 -5.87 -10.08
N ALA A 112 -14.36 -5.36 -11.24
CA ALA A 112 -13.09 -5.66 -11.92
C ALA A 112 -11.90 -4.84 -11.38
N GLY A 113 -12.14 -3.86 -10.51
CA GLY A 113 -11.13 -3.00 -9.91
C GLY A 113 -11.71 -1.69 -9.37
N VAL A 114 -10.81 -0.73 -9.08
CA VAL A 114 -11.16 0.67 -8.80
C VAL A 114 -10.65 1.60 -9.89
N ILE A 115 -11.29 2.77 -10.01
CA ILE A 115 -10.70 3.95 -10.65
C ILE A 115 -10.52 5.01 -9.57
N LEU A 116 -9.26 5.37 -9.32
CA LEU A 116 -8.86 6.44 -8.40
C LEU A 116 -8.98 7.80 -9.12
N ASP A 117 -9.65 8.75 -8.45
CA ASP A 117 -9.90 10.12 -8.92
C ASP A 117 -10.33 10.17 -10.38
N ALA A 118 -11.42 9.45 -10.69
CA ALA A 118 -12.08 9.54 -11.99
C ALA A 118 -12.42 11.00 -12.32
N GLY A 119 -12.14 11.44 -13.54
CA GLY A 119 -12.26 12.85 -13.95
C GLY A 119 -11.00 13.70 -13.72
N ALA A 120 -9.99 13.25 -12.96
CA ALA A 120 -8.70 13.93 -12.81
C ALA A 120 -7.77 13.82 -14.05
N GLY A 121 -8.32 13.48 -15.22
CA GLY A 121 -7.61 13.37 -16.49
C GLY A 121 -6.39 12.45 -16.40
N ALA A 122 -5.21 12.99 -16.69
CA ALA A 122 -3.96 12.24 -16.68
C ALA A 122 -3.60 11.64 -15.30
N ALA A 123 -4.08 12.22 -14.19
CA ALA A 123 -3.80 11.74 -12.84
C ALA A 123 -4.70 10.56 -12.40
N SER A 124 -5.80 10.28 -13.11
CA SER A 124 -6.65 9.15 -12.78
C SER A 124 -5.91 7.82 -12.98
N CYS A 125 -6.14 6.88 -12.07
CA CYS A 125 -5.45 5.59 -12.03
C CYS A 125 -6.46 4.46 -11.91
N ILE A 126 -6.55 3.62 -12.94
CA ILE A 126 -7.28 2.35 -12.89
C ILE A 126 -6.38 1.33 -12.20
N VAL A 127 -6.90 0.61 -11.22
CA VAL A 127 -6.20 -0.50 -10.55
C VAL A 127 -7.12 -1.72 -10.58
N THR A 128 -6.69 -2.80 -11.24
CA THR A 128 -7.52 -4.00 -11.38
C THR A 128 -7.63 -4.79 -10.07
N ALA A 129 -8.69 -5.57 -9.94
CA ALA A 129 -8.92 -6.45 -8.79
C ALA A 129 -7.78 -7.46 -8.57
N ASP A 130 -7.11 -7.88 -9.64
CA ASP A 130 -5.93 -8.75 -9.56
C ASP A 130 -4.69 -8.00 -9.02
N GLU A 131 -4.41 -6.78 -9.50
CA GLU A 131 -3.34 -5.94 -8.96
C GLU A 131 -3.56 -5.57 -7.50
N ILE A 132 -4.81 -5.31 -7.10
CA ILE A 132 -5.19 -5.05 -5.71
C ILE A 132 -4.89 -6.28 -4.83
N ARG A 133 -5.34 -7.47 -5.24
CA ARG A 133 -5.13 -8.74 -4.50
C ARG A 133 -3.66 -9.17 -4.46
N ARG A 134 -2.88 -8.88 -5.50
CA ARG A 134 -1.43 -9.18 -5.56
C ARG A 134 -0.57 -8.13 -4.88
N GLY A 135 -0.95 -6.85 -4.89
CA GLY A 135 -0.14 -5.72 -4.44
C GLY A 135 -0.33 -5.33 -2.97
N LEU A 136 -1.53 -5.54 -2.42
CA LEU A 136 -1.86 -5.27 -1.02
C LEU A 136 -1.72 -6.57 -0.19
N PRO A 137 -1.47 -6.49 1.14
CA PRO A 137 -1.35 -7.69 1.96
C PRO A 137 -2.73 -8.35 2.07
N THR A 138 -2.80 -9.68 2.06
CA THR A 138 -4.07 -10.41 2.23
C THR A 138 -4.66 -10.14 3.62
N GLU A 139 -3.88 -10.42 4.66
CA GLU A 139 -4.23 -10.12 6.05
C GLU A 139 -3.71 -8.73 6.42
N PRO A 140 -4.58 -7.72 6.71
CA PRO A 140 -4.14 -6.37 7.02
C PRO A 140 -3.44 -6.28 8.38
N GLY A 141 -4.03 -6.96 9.39
CA GLY A 141 -3.80 -6.83 10.84
C GLY A 141 -2.62 -5.95 11.27
N VAL A 142 -1.53 -6.61 11.67
CA VAL A 142 -0.35 -5.92 12.22
C VAL A 142 0.47 -5.20 11.13
N ALA A 143 0.31 -5.56 9.85
CA ALA A 143 1.02 -4.88 8.76
C ALA A 143 0.52 -3.44 8.55
N VAL A 144 -0.78 -3.18 8.74
CA VAL A 144 -1.34 -1.82 8.75
C VAL A 144 -0.93 -1.08 10.02
N GLU A 145 -1.01 -1.73 11.19
CA GLU A 145 -0.52 -1.16 12.45
C GLU A 145 0.96 -0.71 12.33
N LEU A 146 1.80 -1.51 11.66
CA LEU A 146 3.19 -1.17 11.39
C LEU A 146 3.31 0.03 10.45
N LYS A 147 2.56 0.09 9.34
CA LYS A 147 2.55 1.25 8.42
C LYS A 147 2.15 2.55 9.11
N ASP A 148 1.14 2.52 9.98
CA ASP A 148 0.71 3.70 10.74
C ASP A 148 1.71 4.06 11.86
N ALA A 149 2.34 3.07 12.50
CA ALA A 149 3.43 3.28 13.44
C ALA A 149 4.72 3.81 12.78
N LEU A 150 4.92 3.58 11.48
CA LEU A 150 5.97 4.18 10.65
C LEU A 150 5.63 5.62 10.22
N ALA A 151 4.35 5.91 9.95
CA ALA A 151 3.89 7.21 9.46
C ALA A 151 3.55 8.23 10.57
N GLY A 152 3.34 7.78 11.80
CA GLY A 152 3.02 8.65 12.94
C GLY A 152 4.18 9.59 13.34
N PRO A 153 3.88 10.78 13.90
CA PRO A 153 4.91 11.75 14.29
C PRO A 153 5.86 11.19 15.36
N SER A 154 7.14 11.54 15.27
CA SER A 154 8.20 11.10 16.19
C SER A 154 7.96 11.60 17.62
N LEU A 155 7.45 10.72 18.47
CA LEU A 155 7.20 10.98 19.89
C LEU A 155 8.10 10.11 20.79
N PRO A 156 8.41 10.53 22.03
CA PRO A 156 9.05 9.68 23.02
C PRO A 156 8.31 8.35 23.18
N GLY A 157 9.03 7.24 23.28
CA GLY A 157 8.45 5.90 23.38
C GLY A 157 7.89 5.30 22.08
N ARG A 158 7.68 6.08 20.98
CA ARG A 158 7.22 5.47 19.71
C ARG A 158 8.21 4.45 19.17
N ARG A 159 9.53 4.68 19.29
CA ARG A 159 10.53 3.75 18.70
C ARG A 159 10.39 2.33 19.24
N SER A 160 10.20 2.16 20.55
CA SER A 160 9.93 0.83 21.13
C SER A 160 8.58 0.30 20.64
N GLN A 161 7.52 1.11 20.65
CA GLN A 161 6.21 0.69 20.13
C GLN A 161 6.26 0.20 18.67
N THR A 162 6.98 0.89 17.77
CA THR A 162 7.14 0.44 16.37
C THR A 162 7.96 -0.86 16.28
N LEU A 163 8.92 -1.09 17.19
CA LEU A 163 9.66 -2.36 17.29
C LEU A 163 8.77 -3.49 17.86
N ASP A 164 7.92 -3.21 18.84
CA ASP A 164 6.95 -4.15 19.41
C ASP A 164 5.91 -4.58 18.35
N VAL A 165 5.42 -3.64 17.55
CA VAL A 165 4.52 -3.90 16.41
C VAL A 165 5.24 -4.70 15.32
N LEU A 166 6.50 -4.38 15.02
CA LEU A 166 7.33 -5.19 14.12
C LEU A 166 7.52 -6.63 14.64
N ALA A 167 7.74 -6.82 15.95
CA ALA A 167 7.86 -8.14 16.56
C ALA A 167 6.57 -8.98 16.38
N ARG A 168 5.39 -8.35 16.46
CA ARG A 168 4.09 -9.00 16.24
C ARG A 168 3.73 -9.19 14.76
N THR A 169 4.49 -8.62 13.82
CA THR A 169 4.17 -8.68 12.39
C THR A 169 4.51 -10.07 11.83
N ALA A 170 3.48 -10.90 11.64
CA ALA A 170 3.64 -12.30 11.22
C ALA A 170 4.26 -12.46 9.82
N VAL A 171 3.90 -11.57 8.88
CA VAL A 171 4.38 -11.59 7.49
C VAL A 171 4.97 -10.23 7.11
N VAL A 172 6.19 -10.26 6.60
CA VAL A 172 6.85 -9.18 5.85
C VAL A 172 7.30 -9.73 4.51
N TYR A 173 7.52 -8.85 3.53
CA TYR A 173 7.96 -9.22 2.19
C TYR A 173 9.43 -8.82 2.01
N ILE A 174 10.21 -9.66 1.33
CA ILE A 174 11.57 -9.35 0.89
C ILE A 174 11.63 -9.28 -0.65
N PRO A 175 12.49 -8.43 -1.22
CA PRO A 175 12.69 -8.37 -2.65
C PRO A 175 13.51 -9.59 -3.09
N VAL A 176 13.06 -10.32 -4.11
CA VAL A 176 13.85 -11.35 -4.78
C VAL A 176 14.05 -10.96 -6.24
N GLN A 177 15.28 -10.97 -6.71
CA GLN A 177 15.61 -10.76 -8.12
C GLN A 177 16.39 -11.95 -8.66
N HIS A 178 16.02 -12.38 -9.86
CA HIS A 178 16.76 -13.36 -10.63
C HIS A 178 17.89 -12.66 -11.38
N LEU A 179 19.14 -13.01 -11.07
CA LEU A 179 20.32 -12.45 -11.70
C LEU A 179 20.98 -13.48 -12.62
N ALA A 180 21.39 -13.02 -13.80
CA ALA A 180 22.13 -13.81 -14.78
C ALA A 180 23.62 -13.96 -14.35
N PRO A 181 24.38 -14.88 -14.95
CA PRO A 181 25.83 -14.93 -14.79
C PRO A 181 26.46 -13.55 -15.09
N GLY A 182 27.13 -12.97 -14.10
CA GLY A 182 27.65 -11.60 -14.14
C GLY A 182 26.87 -10.56 -13.32
N GLY A 183 25.73 -10.93 -12.71
CA GLY A 183 25.03 -10.12 -11.71
C GLY A 183 24.02 -9.09 -12.25
N SER A 184 23.82 -9.02 -13.56
CA SER A 184 22.72 -8.27 -14.18
C SER A 184 21.37 -8.97 -13.99
N PRO A 185 20.22 -8.28 -14.00
CA PRO A 185 18.90 -8.91 -14.04
C PRO A 185 18.76 -9.88 -15.22
N ALA A 186 18.31 -11.10 -14.96
CA ALA A 186 18.13 -12.14 -15.96
C ALA A 186 16.91 -11.89 -16.85
N ARG A 187 17.01 -12.31 -18.12
CA ARG A 187 15.88 -12.30 -19.06
C ARG A 187 15.11 -13.64 -19.04
N PRO A 188 13.84 -13.67 -19.50
CA PRO A 188 13.08 -14.90 -19.59
C PRO A 188 13.82 -15.97 -20.40
N GLY A 189 14.02 -17.15 -19.80
CA GLY A 189 14.73 -18.28 -20.40
C GLY A 189 16.25 -18.30 -20.20
N GLU A 190 16.85 -17.27 -19.61
CA GLU A 190 18.28 -17.30 -19.23
C GLU A 190 18.50 -18.09 -17.92
N PRO A 191 19.62 -18.81 -17.77
CA PRO A 191 20.05 -19.33 -16.47
C PRO A 191 20.17 -18.20 -15.45
N SER A 192 19.60 -18.37 -14.26
CA SER A 192 19.61 -17.33 -13.23
C SER A 192 19.71 -17.91 -11.82
N SER A 193 20.21 -17.09 -10.89
CA SER A 193 20.21 -17.36 -9.47
C SER A 193 19.38 -16.31 -8.73
N PRO A 194 18.59 -16.69 -7.71
CA PRO A 194 17.89 -15.72 -6.87
C PRO A 194 18.89 -14.94 -6.00
N SER A 195 18.64 -13.65 -5.87
CA SER A 195 19.36 -12.70 -5.02
C SER A 195 18.35 -11.87 -4.21
N VAL A 196 18.75 -11.38 -3.04
CA VAL A 196 17.95 -10.49 -2.20
C VAL A 196 18.60 -9.11 -2.18
N PRO A 197 18.10 -8.14 -2.97
CA PRO A 197 18.67 -6.79 -3.03
C PRO A 197 18.64 -6.07 -1.69
N THR A 198 19.72 -5.33 -1.42
CA THR A 198 19.96 -4.61 -0.17
C THR A 198 19.79 -3.10 -0.35
N ALA A 199 19.76 -2.36 0.76
CA ALA A 199 19.62 -0.90 0.76
C ALA A 199 20.84 -0.21 1.39
N SER A 200 21.23 0.93 0.83
CA SER A 200 22.28 1.78 1.38
C SER A 200 21.74 2.64 2.53
N GLY A 201 22.14 2.31 3.77
CA GLY A 201 21.82 3.07 4.96
C GLY A 201 22.75 4.27 5.20
N PRO A 202 22.47 5.09 6.24
CA PRO A 202 23.29 6.24 6.61
C PRO A 202 24.76 5.86 6.83
N GLY A 203 25.67 6.59 6.18
CA GLY A 203 27.10 6.30 6.13
C GLY A 203 27.52 5.25 5.08
N GLY A 204 26.66 4.93 4.11
CA GLY A 204 26.95 3.95 3.06
C GLY A 204 26.93 2.49 3.53
N ARG A 205 26.38 2.24 4.72
CA ARG A 205 26.33 0.89 5.34
C ARG A 205 25.23 0.05 4.71
N THR A 206 25.53 -1.20 4.37
CA THR A 206 24.55 -2.14 3.81
C THR A 206 23.51 -2.52 4.86
N LEU A 207 22.22 -2.41 4.51
CA LEU A 207 21.08 -2.86 5.28
C LEU A 207 20.30 -3.90 4.46
N SER A 208 19.84 -4.98 5.10
CA SER A 208 18.84 -5.85 4.50
C SER A 208 17.51 -5.10 4.39
N ALA A 209 16.70 -5.38 3.35
CA ALA A 209 15.46 -4.65 3.09
C ALA A 209 14.22 -5.54 3.33
N ALA A 210 13.23 -5.02 4.06
CA ALA A 210 11.93 -5.64 4.26
C ALA A 210 10.77 -4.66 4.04
N PHE A 211 9.61 -5.22 3.72
CA PHE A 211 8.45 -4.49 3.24
C PHE A 211 7.17 -5.03 3.90
N THR A 212 6.15 -4.18 3.99
CA THR A 212 4.85 -4.51 4.58
C THR A 212 3.77 -4.87 3.55
N SER A 213 4.04 -4.70 2.25
CA SER A 213 3.19 -5.22 1.17
C SER A 213 3.93 -5.34 -0.17
N PRO A 214 3.54 -6.25 -1.09
CA PRO A 214 4.18 -6.43 -2.40
C PRO A 214 4.30 -5.14 -3.25
N ALA A 215 3.29 -4.26 -3.22
CA ALA A 215 3.36 -2.97 -3.91
C ALA A 215 4.52 -2.08 -3.42
N GLU A 216 5.02 -2.26 -2.19
CA GLU A 216 6.20 -1.52 -1.72
C GLU A 216 7.51 -2.10 -2.26
N VAL A 217 7.58 -3.43 -2.43
CA VAL A 217 8.68 -4.12 -3.12
C VAL A 217 8.76 -3.60 -4.56
N TRP A 218 7.64 -3.59 -5.28
CA TRP A 218 7.61 -3.19 -6.69
C TRP A 218 7.77 -1.68 -6.91
N ALA A 219 7.28 -0.85 -5.99
CA ALA A 219 7.55 0.60 -6.00
C ALA A 219 9.00 0.95 -5.64
N TRP A 220 9.71 0.09 -4.89
CA TRP A 220 11.14 0.25 -4.63
C TRP A 220 11.99 -0.30 -5.79
N LEU A 221 11.62 -1.47 -6.31
CA LEU A 221 12.39 -2.24 -7.28
C LEU A 221 11.46 -2.96 -8.27
N PRO A 222 11.04 -2.29 -9.36
CA PRO A 222 10.23 -2.89 -10.42
C PRO A 222 10.86 -4.17 -10.99
N GLY A 223 10.03 -5.17 -11.26
CA GLY A 223 10.47 -6.47 -11.79
C GLY A 223 11.08 -7.44 -10.76
N ALA A 224 11.18 -7.07 -9.48
CA ALA A 224 11.45 -8.03 -8.42
C ALA A 224 10.20 -8.86 -8.05
N GLU A 225 10.40 -10.08 -7.58
CA GLU A 225 9.37 -10.84 -6.87
C GLU A 225 9.27 -10.34 -5.41
N ALA A 226 8.06 -10.32 -4.86
CA ALA A 226 7.78 -9.94 -3.48
C ALA A 226 7.56 -11.20 -2.62
N TYR A 227 8.64 -11.77 -2.09
CA TYR A 227 8.59 -13.06 -1.40
C TYR A 227 8.12 -12.89 0.06
N PRO A 228 7.01 -13.53 0.48
CA PRO A 228 6.51 -13.45 1.86
C PRO A 228 7.35 -14.29 2.83
N THR A 229 7.67 -13.72 4.00
CA THR A 229 8.48 -14.36 5.03
C THR A 229 8.14 -13.82 6.42
N SER A 230 8.68 -14.41 7.47
CA SER A 230 8.46 -13.94 8.85
C SER A 230 9.54 -12.94 9.29
N VAL A 231 9.18 -11.98 10.16
CA VAL A 231 10.15 -11.04 10.75
C VAL A 231 11.30 -11.80 11.42
N ARG A 232 11.02 -12.88 12.15
CA ARG A 232 12.03 -13.77 12.74
C ARG A 232 13.04 -14.32 11.73
N GLN A 233 12.59 -14.71 10.53
CA GLN A 233 13.50 -15.18 9.48
C GLN A 233 14.34 -14.04 8.91
N VAL A 234 13.76 -12.86 8.69
CA VAL A 234 14.50 -11.68 8.20
C VAL A 234 15.55 -11.22 9.23
N VAL A 235 15.17 -11.13 10.51
CA VAL A 235 16.06 -10.77 11.62
C VAL A 235 17.24 -11.74 11.67
N ARG A 236 16.98 -13.05 11.68
CA ARG A 236 18.04 -14.09 11.65
C ARG A 236 18.94 -13.93 10.43
N SER A 237 18.40 -13.92 9.21
CA SER A 237 19.21 -13.79 7.99
C SER A 237 19.96 -12.45 7.86
N THR A 238 19.52 -11.40 8.55
CA THR A 238 20.25 -10.12 8.65
C THR A 238 21.42 -10.23 9.64
N LEU A 239 21.23 -10.93 10.76
CA LEU A 239 22.26 -11.17 11.78
C LEU A 239 23.34 -12.14 11.29
N ASP A 240 22.95 -13.23 10.63
CA ASP A 240 23.82 -14.29 10.10
C ASP A 240 24.76 -13.80 8.97
N GLN A 241 24.50 -12.64 8.37
CA GLN A 241 25.31 -12.10 7.28
C GLN A 241 26.31 -11.04 7.75
N ASP A 242 27.60 -11.32 7.55
CA ASP A 242 28.69 -10.36 7.74
C ASP A 242 28.51 -9.13 6.84
N GLY A 243 28.92 -7.97 7.35
CA GLY A 243 28.80 -6.69 6.64
C GLY A 243 27.41 -6.03 6.70
N HIS A 244 26.35 -6.76 7.08
CA HIS A 244 25.03 -6.14 7.31
C HIS A 244 24.98 -5.39 8.66
N ALA A 245 24.72 -4.08 8.58
CA ALA A 245 24.67 -3.18 9.74
C ALA A 245 23.29 -3.14 10.43
N GLY A 246 22.27 -3.75 9.83
CA GLY A 246 20.90 -3.74 10.31
C GLY A 246 19.88 -4.02 9.21
N LEU A 247 18.61 -3.77 9.54
CA LEU A 247 17.44 -3.95 8.68
C LEU A 247 16.82 -2.57 8.39
N ILE A 248 16.33 -2.36 7.17
CA ILE A 248 15.40 -1.26 6.86
C ILE A 248 14.04 -1.83 6.47
N VAL A 249 13.00 -1.41 7.21
CA VAL A 249 11.60 -1.68 6.90
C VAL A 249 11.03 -0.49 6.12
N ASN A 250 10.35 -0.77 5.01
CA ASN A 250 9.78 0.22 4.09
C ASN A 250 10.80 1.29 3.61
N PRO A 251 11.88 0.92 2.89
CA PRO A 251 12.83 1.87 2.33
C PRO A 251 12.20 2.86 1.31
N GLY A 252 11.03 2.56 0.76
CA GLY A 252 10.22 3.50 -0.05
C GLY A 252 9.54 4.61 0.75
N GLY A 253 9.66 4.58 2.08
CA GLY A 253 9.22 5.61 3.01
C GLY A 253 7.75 5.51 3.43
N PRO A 254 7.42 5.85 4.70
CA PRO A 254 8.32 6.22 5.80
C PRO A 254 9.14 5.01 6.32
N PRO A 255 10.47 5.13 6.51
CA PRO A 255 11.32 3.99 6.83
C PRO A 255 11.59 3.81 8.33
N LEU A 256 11.70 2.56 8.79
CA LEU A 256 12.32 2.21 10.06
C LEU A 256 13.66 1.53 9.80
N ILE A 257 14.74 2.15 10.26
CA ILE A 257 16.04 1.48 10.38
C ILE A 257 16.11 0.84 11.76
N VAL A 258 16.30 -0.49 11.79
CA VAL A 258 16.58 -1.30 12.99
C VAL A 258 18.06 -1.65 12.97
N THR A 259 18.82 -1.19 13.96
CA THR A 259 20.27 -1.43 14.04
C THR A 259 20.58 -2.86 14.50
N ARG A 260 21.79 -3.37 14.22
CA ARG A 260 22.19 -4.72 14.66
C ARG A 260 21.95 -5.02 16.16
N PRO A 261 22.26 -4.13 17.13
CA PRO A 261 21.90 -4.36 18.54
C PRO A 261 20.39 -4.43 18.81
N GLU A 262 19.57 -3.72 18.04
CA GLU A 262 18.10 -3.80 18.14
C GLU A 262 17.56 -5.08 17.50
N LEU A 263 18.21 -5.60 16.45
CA LEU A 263 17.93 -6.91 15.89
C LEU A 263 18.30 -8.05 16.86
N GLU A 264 19.38 -7.89 17.63
CA GLU A 264 19.79 -8.85 18.67
C GLU A 264 18.75 -8.90 19.82
N MET A 265 18.28 -7.74 20.28
CA MET A 265 17.16 -7.67 21.25
C MET A 265 15.86 -8.25 20.68
N LEU A 266 15.52 -7.90 19.43
CA LEU A 266 14.31 -8.35 18.74
C LEU A 266 14.34 -9.88 18.52
N ALA A 267 15.49 -10.46 18.17
CA ALA A 267 15.68 -11.90 18.07
C ALA A 267 15.40 -12.61 19.40
N GLY A 268 15.82 -12.03 20.53
CA GLY A 268 15.51 -12.54 21.87
C GLY A 268 14.02 -12.52 22.22
N SER A 269 13.22 -11.63 21.61
CA SER A 269 11.76 -11.58 21.77
C SER A 269 10.98 -12.45 20.78
N LEU A 270 11.66 -13.06 19.80
CA LEU A 270 11.06 -13.86 18.72
C LEU A 270 11.37 -15.37 18.84
N GLY A 271 11.68 -15.83 20.06
CA GLY A 271 11.98 -17.23 20.40
C GLY A 271 10.74 -18.14 20.37
#